data_AF-A0A3M1M8N0-F1
#
_entry.id   AF-A0A3M1M8N0-F1
#
_cell.length_a   1.000
_cell.length_b   1.000
_cell.length_c   1.000
_cell.angle_alpha   90.00
_cell.angle_beta   90.00
_cell.angle_gamma   90.00
#
_symmetry.space_group_name_H-M   'P 1'
#
loop_
_entity.id
_entity.type
_entity.pdbx_description
1 polymer ?
#
loop_
_entity_poly.entity_id
_entity_poly.type
_entity_poly.pdbx_seq_one_letter_code
_entity_poly.pdbx_strand_id
1 'polypeptide(L)'
;MDIDLSRYLSKTQGYKSASQKARILTEAWVSDNLKCPFCGGILSPLPANSRTSDFRCQSCGETYQLKSQSKPFGKKILGAEYNTTIQAIRAGRHPSLILLQYDRDNLLVQQVKILHRSWITEQVIIPRRPLGPNARRAGWQGCLFALEAIPSTAFVDVVRNGSVIPSQIVTLPKKAATLTKVKR
;
A
#
# COMPACT_ATOMS: atom_id res chain seq x y z
N MET A 1 0.24 3.06 -20.08
CA MET A 1 0.98 2.76 -18.84
C MET A 1 2.07 1.79 -19.22
N ASP A 2 3.31 2.12 -18.89
CA ASP A 2 4.48 1.29 -19.16
C ASP A 2 4.80 0.49 -17.90
N ILE A 3 5.00 -0.82 -18.01
CA ILE A 3 5.27 -1.70 -16.86
C ILE A 3 6.77 -1.89 -16.59
N ASP A 4 7.64 -1.34 -17.43
CA ASP A 4 9.08 -1.48 -17.29
C ASP A 4 9.64 -0.54 -16.20
N LEU A 5 10.46 -1.10 -15.30
CA LEU A 5 11.20 -0.37 -14.26
C LEU A 5 12.61 0.02 -14.72
N SER A 6 13.13 -0.55 -15.81
CA SER A 6 14.51 -0.36 -16.30
C SER A 6 14.82 1.11 -16.56
N ARG A 7 13.83 1.88 -17.02
CA ARG A 7 13.93 3.33 -17.25
C ARG A 7 14.31 4.14 -16.00
N TYR A 8 14.13 3.58 -14.80
CA TYR A 8 14.46 4.23 -13.54
C TYR A 8 15.79 3.80 -12.95
N LEU A 9 16.54 2.90 -13.60
CA LEU A 9 17.80 2.38 -13.06
C LEU A 9 18.83 3.47 -12.76
N SER A 10 18.85 4.54 -13.56
CA SER A 10 19.72 5.71 -13.32
C SER A 10 19.49 6.36 -11.95
N LYS A 11 18.25 6.33 -11.43
CA LYS A 11 17.90 6.87 -10.09
C LYS A 11 18.46 6.03 -8.94
N THR A 12 18.94 4.82 -9.21
CA THR A 12 19.45 3.89 -8.20
C THR A 12 20.98 3.92 -8.04
N GLN A 13 21.67 4.79 -8.80
CA GLN A 13 23.11 4.98 -8.69
C GLN A 13 23.50 5.37 -7.26
N GLY A 14 24.53 4.71 -6.72
CA GLY A 14 24.99 4.92 -5.34
C GLY A 14 24.29 4.07 -4.26
N TYR A 15 23.16 3.42 -4.56
CA TYR A 15 22.51 2.52 -3.60
C TYR A 15 23.06 1.10 -3.70
N LYS A 16 23.51 0.53 -2.57
CA LYS A 16 24.00 -0.85 -2.50
C LYS A 16 22.91 -1.87 -2.18
N SER A 17 21.93 -1.49 -1.35
CA SER A 17 20.87 -2.38 -0.89
C SER A 17 19.83 -2.63 -1.98
N ALA A 18 19.56 -3.91 -2.26
CA ALA A 18 18.48 -4.32 -3.17
C ALA A 18 17.11 -3.75 -2.75
N SER A 19 16.83 -3.71 -1.45
CA SER A 19 15.58 -3.14 -0.92
C SER A 19 15.47 -1.63 -1.17
N GLN A 20 16.59 -0.89 -1.08
CA GLN A 20 16.60 0.54 -1.39
C GLN A 20 16.46 0.81 -2.88
N LYS A 21 17.13 0.01 -3.74
CA LYS A 21 16.94 0.10 -5.18
C LYS A 21 15.48 -0.17 -5.56
N ALA A 22 14.91 -1.26 -5.05
CA ALA A 22 13.51 -1.61 -5.28
C ALA A 22 12.58 -0.46 -4.88
N ARG A 23 12.77 0.12 -3.69
CA ARG A 23 11.99 1.27 -3.22
C ARG A 23 12.03 2.44 -4.22
N ILE A 24 13.22 2.83 -4.68
CA ILE A 24 13.39 3.96 -5.62
C ILE A 24 12.70 3.67 -6.96
N LEU A 25 12.90 2.47 -7.50
CA LEU A 25 12.31 2.06 -8.78
C LEU A 25 10.78 2.04 -8.69
N THR A 26 10.22 1.43 -7.65
CA THR A 26 8.77 1.27 -7.51
C THR A 26 8.07 2.59 -7.15
N GLU A 27 8.68 3.44 -6.32
CA GLU A 27 8.15 4.77 -6.03
C GLU A 27 8.14 5.66 -7.29
N ALA A 28 9.23 5.65 -8.07
CA ALA A 28 9.30 6.40 -9.32
C ALA A 28 8.26 5.90 -10.34
N TRP A 29 8.12 4.58 -10.47
CA TRP A 29 7.11 3.99 -11.34
C TRP A 29 5.69 4.39 -10.95
N VAL A 30 5.36 4.36 -9.64
CA VAL A 30 4.05 4.79 -9.15
C VAL A 30 3.79 6.26 -9.47
N SER A 31 4.77 7.13 -9.25
CA SER A 31 4.66 8.58 -9.51
C SER A 31 4.31 8.88 -10.97
N ASP A 32 4.87 8.14 -11.92
CA ASP A 32 4.68 8.44 -13.35
C ASP A 32 3.46 7.73 -13.96
N ASN A 33 3.04 6.60 -13.38
CA ASN A 33 2.02 5.75 -13.99
C ASN A 33 0.67 5.79 -13.28
N LEU A 34 0.65 5.93 -11.95
CA LEU A 34 -0.59 5.81 -11.20
C LEU A 34 -1.30 7.15 -11.05
N LYS A 35 -2.60 7.12 -11.33
CA LYS A 35 -3.55 8.17 -10.95
C LYS A 35 -4.31 7.73 -9.71
N CYS A 36 -4.85 8.70 -8.98
CA CYS A 36 -5.74 8.44 -7.85
C CYS A 36 -6.94 7.62 -8.34
N PRO A 37 -7.16 6.39 -7.83
CA PRO A 37 -8.29 5.56 -8.24
C PRO A 37 -9.66 6.13 -7.86
N PHE A 38 -9.72 7.15 -6.98
CA PHE A 38 -10.97 7.75 -6.52
C PHE A 38 -11.42 8.96 -7.34
N CYS A 39 -10.49 9.82 -7.74
CA CYS A 39 -10.81 11.07 -8.42
C CYS A 39 -10.05 11.29 -9.74
N GLY A 40 -9.18 10.35 -10.14
CA GLY A 40 -8.34 10.49 -11.34
C GLY A 40 -7.20 11.51 -11.21
N GLY A 41 -7.06 12.17 -10.06
CA GLY A 41 -6.02 13.17 -9.79
C GLY A 41 -4.61 12.60 -9.76
N ILE A 42 -3.61 13.47 -9.88
CA ILE A 42 -2.19 13.12 -9.84
C ILE A 42 -1.79 12.68 -8.43
N LEU A 43 -1.01 11.61 -8.32
CA LEU A 43 -0.35 11.20 -7.09
C LEU A 43 1.05 11.80 -7.04
N SER A 44 1.33 12.63 -6.03
CA SER A 44 2.67 13.18 -5.82
C SER A 44 3.36 12.48 -4.67
N PRO A 45 4.68 12.20 -4.79
CA PRO A 45 5.46 11.64 -3.70
C PRO A 45 5.51 12.61 -2.52
N LEU A 46 5.47 12.07 -1.31
CA LEU A 46 5.72 12.81 -0.09
C LEU A 46 7.22 12.78 0.24
N PRO A 47 7.73 13.75 1.04
CA PRO A 47 9.11 13.75 1.47
C PRO A 47 9.51 12.43 2.15
N ALA A 48 10.78 12.02 1.99
CA ALA A 48 11.31 10.85 2.69
C ALA A 48 11.07 10.96 4.20
N ASN A 49 10.77 9.83 4.85
CA ASN A 49 10.39 9.75 6.27
C ASN A 49 9.04 10.41 6.63
N SER A 50 8.22 10.76 5.64
CA SER A 50 6.81 11.09 5.90
C SER A 50 6.15 9.94 6.65
N ARG A 51 5.48 10.27 7.76
CA ARG A 51 4.89 9.24 8.62
C ARG A 51 3.83 8.47 7.84
N THR A 52 4.11 7.19 7.62
CA THR A 52 3.18 6.15 7.14
C THR A 52 2.64 6.31 5.72
N SER A 53 2.92 7.39 4.99
CA SER A 53 2.41 7.63 3.63
C SER A 53 3.56 7.99 2.68
N ASP A 54 3.49 7.49 1.46
CA ASP A 54 4.49 7.69 0.40
C ASP A 54 3.97 8.63 -0.69
N PHE A 55 2.64 8.69 -0.90
CA PHE A 55 2.02 9.58 -1.89
C PHE A 55 0.81 10.32 -1.33
N ARG A 56 0.50 11.46 -1.95
CA ARG A 56 -0.74 12.21 -1.74
C ARG A 56 -1.38 12.57 -3.09
N CYS A 57 -2.69 12.37 -3.19
CA CYS A 57 -3.45 12.88 -4.33
C CYS A 57 -3.59 14.40 -4.22
N GLN A 58 -3.22 15.12 -5.28
CA GLN A 58 -3.33 16.57 -5.33
C GLN A 58 -4.78 17.08 -5.44
N SER A 59 -5.70 16.24 -5.91
CA SER A 59 -7.10 16.63 -6.13
C SER A 59 -8.00 16.38 -4.93
N CYS A 60 -7.95 15.18 -4.32
CA CYS A 60 -8.82 14.82 -3.19
C CYS A 60 -8.09 14.72 -1.84
N GLY A 61 -6.76 14.86 -1.82
CA GLY A 61 -5.97 14.81 -0.60
C GLY A 61 -5.77 13.41 0.00
N GLU A 62 -6.33 12.35 -0.61
CA GLU A 62 -6.14 10.96 -0.17
C GLU A 62 -4.64 10.61 -0.16
N THR A 63 -4.19 9.94 0.90
CA THR A 63 -2.80 9.51 1.04
C THR A 63 -2.67 8.01 0.77
N TYR A 64 -1.51 7.61 0.26
CA TYR A 64 -1.24 6.22 -0.08
C TYR A 64 0.09 5.77 0.51
N GLN A 65 0.11 4.54 1.03
CA GLN A 65 1.33 3.81 1.37
C GLN A 65 1.58 2.75 0.30
N LEU A 66 2.77 2.78 -0.28
CA LEU A 66 3.27 1.76 -1.19
C LEU A 66 3.89 0.61 -0.39
N LYS A 67 3.42 -0.60 -0.66
CA LYS A 67 4.07 -1.84 -0.27
C LYS A 67 4.48 -2.55 -1.56
N SER A 68 5.78 -2.78 -1.72
CA SER A 68 6.31 -3.47 -2.89
C SER A 68 7.18 -4.67 -2.53
N GLN A 69 7.08 -5.74 -3.30
CA GLN A 69 7.89 -6.94 -3.13
C GLN A 69 8.05 -7.71 -4.44
N SER A 70 9.12 -8.49 -4.57
CA SER A 70 9.39 -9.27 -5.78
C SER A 70 8.61 -10.60 -5.87
N LYS A 71 7.91 -10.97 -4.79
CA LYS A 71 7.10 -12.19 -4.72
C LYS A 71 5.62 -11.82 -4.69
N PRO A 72 4.71 -12.70 -5.13
CA PRO A 72 3.29 -12.49 -4.98
C PRO A 72 2.90 -12.19 -3.53
N PHE A 73 1.95 -11.28 -3.33
CA PHE A 73 1.40 -11.03 -2.00
C PHE A 73 0.63 -12.25 -1.51
N GLY A 74 0.94 -12.69 -0.29
CA GLY A 74 0.21 -13.76 0.37
C GLY A 74 -1.08 -13.27 0.99
N LYS A 75 -1.70 -14.13 1.80
CA LYS A 75 -2.90 -13.80 2.59
C LYS A 75 -2.65 -12.61 3.52
N LYS A 76 -1.48 -12.54 4.16
CA LYS A 76 -1.12 -11.48 5.11
C LYS A 76 0.09 -10.69 4.64
N ILE A 77 0.15 -9.41 4.98
CA ILE A 77 1.30 -8.55 4.71
C ILE A 77 1.76 -7.79 5.96
N LEU A 78 3.04 -7.45 6.02
CA LEU A 78 3.62 -6.72 7.15
C LEU A 78 3.08 -5.29 7.23
N GLY A 79 2.62 -4.89 8.42
CA GLY A 79 2.27 -3.53 8.75
C GLY A 79 3.33 -2.79 9.57
N ALA A 80 2.93 -1.65 10.12
CA ALA A 80 3.76 -0.81 10.96
C ALA A 80 3.64 -1.25 12.44
N GLU A 81 3.89 -0.33 13.36
CA GLU A 81 3.62 -0.52 14.79
C GLU A 81 2.10 -0.61 15.03
N TYR A 82 1.69 -1.56 15.86
CA TYR A 82 0.29 -1.94 16.01
C TYR A 82 -0.58 -0.80 16.55
N ASN A 83 -0.22 -0.19 17.67
CA ASN A 83 -1.05 0.81 18.33
C ASN A 83 -1.20 2.09 17.49
N THR A 84 -0.12 2.53 16.86
CA THR A 84 -0.10 3.66 15.92
C THR A 84 -1.01 3.39 14.73
N THR A 85 -1.00 2.16 14.20
CA THR A 85 -1.87 1.76 13.09
C THR A 85 -3.34 1.82 13.51
N ILE A 86 -3.69 1.26 14.67
CA ILE A 86 -5.06 1.28 15.21
C ILE A 86 -5.53 2.73 15.46
N GLN A 87 -4.69 3.57 16.06
CA GLN A 87 -5.02 4.98 16.29
C GLN A 87 -5.24 5.75 14.97
N ALA A 88 -4.41 5.49 13.95
CA ALA A 88 -4.58 6.10 12.63
C ALA A 88 -5.89 5.65 11.97
N ILE A 89 -6.28 4.37 12.09
CA ILE A 89 -7.55 3.85 11.57
C ILE A 89 -8.73 4.53 12.27
N ARG A 90 -8.73 4.56 13.61
CA ARG A 90 -9.79 5.21 14.41
C ARG A 90 -9.96 6.69 14.11
N ALA A 91 -8.85 7.38 13.87
CA ALA A 91 -8.85 8.79 13.51
C ALA A 91 -9.24 9.05 12.04
N GLY A 92 -9.46 8.00 11.24
CA GLY A 92 -9.71 8.12 9.80
C GLY A 92 -8.50 8.67 9.03
N ARG A 93 -7.28 8.49 9.54
CA ARG A 93 -6.02 9.03 8.96
C ARG A 93 -5.10 7.95 8.39
N HIS A 94 -5.48 6.67 8.48
CA HIS A 94 -4.72 5.60 7.85
C HIS A 94 -4.71 5.81 6.32
N PRO A 95 -3.55 5.71 5.64
CA PRO A 95 -3.48 5.85 4.19
C PRO A 95 -4.13 4.67 3.48
N SER A 96 -4.56 4.89 2.25
CA SER A 96 -4.87 3.80 1.31
C SER A 96 -3.60 2.99 0.99
N LEU A 97 -3.73 1.74 0.56
CA LEU A 97 -2.57 0.88 0.23
C LEU A 97 -2.42 0.72 -1.28
N ILE A 98 -1.18 0.82 -1.78
CA ILE A 98 -0.77 0.38 -3.11
C ILE A 98 0.09 -0.88 -2.90
N LEU A 99 -0.35 -2.00 -3.46
CA LEU A 99 0.34 -3.28 -3.41
C LEU A 99 0.96 -3.55 -4.78
N LEU A 100 2.28 -3.42 -4.90
CA LEU A 100 3.02 -3.57 -6.15
C LEU A 100 3.91 -4.82 -6.10
N GLN A 101 3.63 -5.79 -6.95
CA GLN A 101 4.53 -6.91 -7.23
C GLN A 101 5.35 -6.59 -8.48
N TYR A 102 6.65 -6.84 -8.39
CA TYR A 102 7.55 -6.73 -9.53
C TYR A 102 8.33 -8.04 -9.77
N ASP A 103 8.70 -8.29 -11.01
CA ASP A 103 9.72 -9.25 -11.37
C ASP A 103 11.08 -8.57 -11.18
N ARG A 104 11.92 -9.14 -10.32
CA ARG A 104 13.23 -8.57 -10.01
C ARG A 104 14.23 -8.77 -11.15
N ASP A 105 14.14 -9.89 -11.85
CA ASP A 105 15.15 -10.29 -12.81
C ASP A 105 14.88 -9.61 -14.17
N ASN A 106 13.60 -9.49 -14.54
CA ASN A 106 13.18 -8.76 -15.73
C ASN A 106 12.90 -7.27 -15.51
N LEU A 107 12.86 -6.80 -14.26
CA LEU A 107 12.52 -5.42 -13.88
C LEU A 107 11.13 -4.97 -14.39
N LEU A 108 10.16 -5.87 -14.38
CA LEU A 108 8.79 -5.60 -14.85
C LEU A 108 7.80 -5.56 -13.70
N VAL A 109 6.85 -4.64 -13.74
CA VAL A 109 5.69 -4.66 -12.84
C VAL A 109 4.74 -5.79 -13.24
N GLN A 110 4.42 -6.66 -12.29
CA GLN A 110 3.62 -7.86 -12.51
C GLN A 110 2.18 -7.72 -12.00
N GLN A 111 2.02 -7.11 -10.83
CA GLN A 111 0.70 -6.88 -10.23
C GLN A 111 0.67 -5.53 -9.55
N VAL A 112 -0.40 -4.77 -9.75
CA VAL A 112 -0.70 -3.59 -8.95
C VAL A 112 -2.14 -3.67 -8.48
N LYS A 113 -2.32 -3.73 -7.16
CA LYS A 113 -3.62 -3.64 -6.49
C LYS A 113 -3.67 -2.40 -5.62
N ILE A 114 -4.75 -1.63 -5.67
CA ILE A 114 -4.97 -0.50 -4.78
C ILE A 114 -6.16 -0.80 -3.87
N LEU A 115 -6.00 -0.54 -2.58
CA LEU A 115 -7.02 -0.72 -1.55
C LEU A 115 -7.29 0.60 -0.85
N HIS A 116 -8.55 1.06 -0.88
CA HIS A 116 -8.93 2.26 -0.15
C HIS A 116 -8.88 2.05 1.37
N ARG A 117 -8.47 3.09 2.11
CA ARG A 117 -8.46 3.07 3.59
C ARG A 117 -9.80 2.72 4.23
N SER A 118 -10.94 2.94 3.58
CA SER A 118 -12.26 2.56 4.14
C SER A 118 -12.43 1.06 4.33
N TRP A 119 -11.63 0.24 3.63
CA TRP A 119 -11.61 -1.21 3.79
C TRP A 119 -10.56 -1.70 4.80
N ILE A 120 -9.77 -0.78 5.36
CA ILE A 120 -8.74 -1.05 6.35
C ILE A 120 -9.31 -0.75 7.74
N THR A 121 -10.03 -1.73 8.28
CA THR A 121 -10.64 -1.65 9.61
C THR A 121 -9.75 -2.27 10.67
N GLU A 122 -10.04 -2.03 11.95
CA GLU A 122 -9.29 -2.66 13.06
C GLU A 122 -9.32 -4.20 12.98
N GLN A 123 -10.42 -4.77 12.47
CA GLN A 123 -10.62 -6.22 12.35
C GLN A 123 -9.63 -6.90 11.40
N VAL A 124 -9.10 -6.16 10.43
CA VAL A 124 -8.10 -6.68 9.48
C VAL A 124 -6.67 -6.45 9.95
N ILE A 125 -6.46 -5.85 11.13
CA ILE A 125 -5.14 -5.61 11.73
C ILE A 125 -4.88 -6.66 12.81
N ILE A 126 -3.90 -7.54 12.57
CA ILE A 126 -3.51 -8.59 13.50
C ILE A 126 -2.27 -8.14 14.28
N PRO A 127 -2.30 -8.03 15.61
CA PRO A 127 -1.12 -7.73 16.40
C PRO A 127 -0.11 -8.88 16.32
N ARG A 128 1.18 -8.55 16.18
CA ARG A 128 2.26 -9.53 16.31
C ARG A 128 2.69 -9.62 17.77
N ARG A 129 3.46 -10.66 18.11
CA ARG A 129 4.17 -10.70 19.39
C ARG A 129 5.17 -9.53 19.46
N PRO A 130 5.27 -8.82 20.60
CA PRO A 130 6.32 -7.83 20.81
C PRO A 130 7.71 -8.44 20.59
N LEU A 131 8.66 -7.61 20.14
CA LEU A 131 10.05 -8.04 20.02
C LEU A 131 10.62 -8.36 21.40
N GLY A 132 11.41 -9.44 21.48
CA GLY A 132 12.05 -9.89 22.72
C GLY A 132 13.06 -8.89 23.30
N PRO A 133 13.50 -9.12 24.54
CA PRO A 133 14.33 -8.16 25.30
C PRO A 133 15.69 -7.87 24.65
N ASN A 134 16.24 -8.80 23.88
CA ASN A 134 17.53 -8.65 23.22
C ASN A 134 17.45 -7.95 21.85
N ALA A 135 16.26 -7.59 21.38
CA ALA A 135 16.10 -6.91 20.10
C ALA A 135 16.47 -5.42 20.23
N ARG A 136 17.02 -4.82 19.16
CA ARG A 136 17.30 -3.37 19.08
C ARG A 136 16.10 -2.49 19.46
N ARG A 137 14.89 -2.96 19.18
CA ARG A 137 13.63 -2.30 19.57
C ARG A 137 12.83 -3.21 20.50
N ALA A 138 13.42 -3.61 21.61
CA ALA A 138 12.76 -4.45 22.62
C ALA A 138 11.37 -3.92 22.97
N GLY A 139 10.37 -4.80 23.06
CA GLY A 139 8.98 -4.44 23.31
C GLY A 139 8.22 -3.84 22.13
N TRP A 140 8.89 -3.48 21.02
CA TRP A 140 8.17 -2.97 19.84
C TRP A 140 7.21 -4.02 19.28
N GLN A 141 5.96 -3.64 19.09
CA GLN A 141 4.91 -4.51 18.59
C GLN A 141 4.49 -4.11 17.19
N GLY A 142 4.80 -4.94 16.20
CA GLY A 142 4.30 -4.76 14.84
C GLY A 142 2.90 -5.33 14.64
N CYS A 143 2.33 -5.11 13.46
CA CYS A 143 1.10 -5.76 13.02
C CYS A 143 1.24 -6.45 11.65
N LEU A 144 0.21 -7.23 11.31
CA LEU A 144 -0.05 -7.72 9.96
C LEU A 144 -1.39 -7.16 9.46
N PHE A 145 -1.50 -6.93 8.16
CA PHE A 145 -2.80 -6.78 7.50
C PHE A 145 -3.26 -8.15 7.00
N ALA A 146 -4.47 -8.56 7.37
CA ALA A 146 -5.13 -9.78 6.90
C ALA A 146 -5.85 -9.49 5.57
N LEU A 147 -5.13 -9.58 4.44
CA LEU A 147 -5.73 -9.30 3.13
C LEU A 147 -6.81 -10.32 2.78
N GLU A 148 -6.73 -11.54 3.30
CA GLU A 148 -7.73 -12.59 3.09
C GLU A 148 -9.09 -12.27 3.74
N ALA A 149 -9.11 -11.39 4.73
CA ALA A 149 -10.34 -10.94 5.39
C ALA A 149 -11.03 -9.79 4.62
N ILE A 150 -10.39 -9.29 3.55
CA ILE A 150 -10.91 -8.19 2.73
C ILE A 150 -11.50 -8.78 1.44
N PRO A 151 -12.74 -8.42 1.05
CA PRO A 151 -13.32 -8.87 -0.21
C PRO A 151 -12.43 -8.54 -1.39
N SER A 152 -12.27 -9.47 -2.34
CA SER A 152 -11.46 -9.25 -3.55
C SER A 152 -11.95 -8.06 -4.37
N THR A 153 -13.25 -7.78 -4.35
CA THR A 153 -13.91 -6.63 -5.00
C THR A 153 -13.55 -5.27 -4.39
N ALA A 154 -12.97 -5.24 -3.19
CA ALA A 154 -12.48 -4.02 -2.57
C ALA A 154 -11.16 -3.51 -3.19
N PHE A 155 -10.47 -4.37 -3.94
CA PHE A 155 -9.21 -4.05 -4.59
C PHE A 155 -9.44 -3.57 -6.02
N VAL A 156 -8.71 -2.53 -6.40
CA VAL A 156 -8.61 -2.04 -7.78
C VAL A 156 -7.39 -2.68 -8.40
N ASP A 157 -7.59 -3.52 -9.41
CA ASP A 157 -6.48 -3.99 -10.22
C ASP A 157 -6.11 -2.95 -11.28
N VAL A 158 -4.83 -2.57 -11.31
CA VAL A 158 -4.26 -1.66 -12.33
C VAL A 158 -3.34 -2.42 -13.28
N VAL A 159 -2.59 -3.40 -12.75
CA VAL A 159 -1.79 -4.34 -13.53
C VAL A 159 -2.09 -5.73 -13.01
N ARG A 160 -2.32 -6.68 -13.92
CA ARG A 160 -2.54 -8.09 -13.59
C ARG A 160 -1.72 -8.98 -14.51
N ASN A 161 -0.84 -9.79 -13.94
CA ASN A 161 0.08 -10.68 -14.67
C ASN A 161 0.83 -9.97 -15.81
N GLY A 162 1.37 -8.77 -15.54
CA GLY A 162 2.08 -7.95 -16.52
C GLY A 162 1.18 -7.20 -17.52
N SER A 163 -0.13 -7.42 -17.50
CA SER A 163 -1.07 -6.72 -18.37
C SER A 163 -1.71 -5.53 -17.68
N VAL A 164 -1.69 -4.36 -18.31
CA VAL A 164 -2.38 -3.16 -17.83
C VAL A 164 -3.88 -3.39 -17.92
N ILE A 165 -4.59 -3.17 -16.82
CA ILE A 165 -6.05 -3.22 -16.75
C ILE A 165 -6.58 -1.80 -16.98
N PRO A 166 -7.55 -1.59 -17.90
CA PRO A 166 -8.22 -0.31 -18.03
C PRO A 166 -8.80 0.11 -16.69
N SER A 167 -8.34 1.25 -16.20
CA SER A 167 -8.72 1.76 -14.89
C SER A 167 -10.22 2.05 -14.86
N GLN A 168 -10.98 1.29 -14.06
CA GLN A 168 -12.30 1.71 -13.62
C GLN A 168 -12.13 2.66 -12.44
N ILE A 169 -12.76 3.83 -12.48
CA ILE A 169 -12.84 4.71 -11.31
C ILE A 169 -13.57 3.92 -10.22
N VAL A 170 -12.96 3.84 -9.04
CA VAL A 170 -13.57 3.15 -7.91
C VAL A 170 -14.82 3.91 -7.53
N THR A 171 -15.97 3.27 -7.70
CA THR A 171 -17.15 3.71 -6.98
C THR A 171 -16.95 3.28 -5.54
N LEU A 172 -16.51 4.21 -4.69
CA LEU A 172 -16.42 3.95 -3.25
C LEU A 172 -17.78 3.42 -2.78
N PRO A 173 -17.83 2.38 -1.92
CA PRO A 173 -19.08 2.02 -1.30
C PRO A 173 -19.64 3.29 -0.64
N LYS A 174 -20.84 3.71 -1.05
CA LYS A 174 -21.62 4.70 -0.30
C LYS A 174 -21.53 4.26 1.15
N LYS A 175 -21.06 5.13 2.05
CA LYS A 175 -20.89 4.85 3.49
C LYS A 175 -21.94 3.82 3.90
N ALA A 176 -21.50 2.62 4.29
CA ALA A 176 -22.43 1.68 4.91
C ALA A 176 -23.09 2.46 6.04
N ALA A 177 -24.40 2.69 5.91
CA ALA A 177 -25.21 3.20 6.97
C ALA A 177 -24.86 2.35 8.19
N THR A 178 -24.49 3.05 9.26
CA THR A 178 -24.35 2.59 10.64
C THR A 178 -24.65 1.11 10.79
N LEU A 179 -23.64 0.28 11.05
CA LEU A 179 -23.85 -1.06 11.58
C LEU A 179 -24.73 -0.90 12.81
N THR A 180 -26.03 -1.14 12.63
CA THR A 180 -27.03 -1.09 13.69
C THR A 180 -26.54 -2.08 14.74
N LYS A 181 -26.33 -1.57 15.96
CA LYS A 181 -26.14 -2.38 17.16
C LYS A 181 -27.15 -3.54 17.10
N VAL A 182 -26.66 -4.76 16.95
CA VAL A 182 -27.46 -5.94 17.29
C VAL A 182 -27.69 -5.83 18.79
N LYS A 183 -28.91 -5.46 19.15
CA LYS A 183 -29.39 -5.47 20.53
C LYS A 183 -29.70 -6.91 20.91
N ARG A 184 -29.15 -7.28 22.08
CA ARG A 184 -29.43 -8.43 22.95
C ARG A 184 -28.83 -9.76 22.52
#